data_AF-A0ABD3WEC9-F1
#
_entry.id   AF-A0ABD3WEC9-F1
#
_cell.length_a   1.000
_cell.length_b   1.000
_cell.length_c   1.000
_cell.angle_alpha   90.00
_cell.angle_beta   90.00
_cell.angle_gamma   90.00
#
_symmetry.space_group_name_H-M   'P 1'
#
loop_
_entity.id
_entity.type
_entity.pdbx_description
1 polymer ?
#
loop_
_entity_poly.entity_id
_entity_poly.type
_entity_poly.pdbx_seq_one_letter_code
_entity_poly.pdbx_strand_id
1 'polypeptide(L)' 'MGDQNKFDLRSSKCRDTLGMQSGKIPDSAITASSSYDDVMVGPKNARIRTEQNGGAWCPKEIIVKDSYEYLQIDLPQLM' A
#
# COMPACT_ATOMS: atom_id res chain seq x y z
N MET A 1 -23.81 -5.72 -39.24
CA MET A 1 -22.96 -4.52 -39.16
C MET A 1 -22.21 -4.57 -37.84
N GLY A 2 -20.92 -4.89 -37.90
CA GLY A 2 -20.06 -5.08 -36.73
C GLY A 2 -19.43 -3.78 -36.21
N ASP A 3 -19.06 -3.86 -34.93
CA ASP A 3 -18.07 -3.12 -34.14
C ASP A 3 -17.63 -1.74 -34.61
N GLN A 4 -17.91 -0.72 -33.76
CA GLN A 4 -16.92 0.31 -33.46
C GLN A 4 -16.94 0.68 -31.97
N ASN A 5 -15.76 0.52 -31.36
CA ASN A 5 -15.27 1.13 -30.11
C ASN A 5 -15.74 0.56 -28.76
N LYS A 6 -15.21 -0.63 -28.43
CA LYS A 6 -15.14 -1.14 -27.05
C LYS A 6 -13.70 -1.17 -26.51
N PHE A 7 -12.95 -0.11 -26.76
CA PHE A 7 -11.65 0.15 -26.11
C PHE A 7 -11.70 1.51 -25.44
N ASP A 8 -12.48 1.60 -24.36
CA ASP A 8 -12.29 2.68 -23.41
C ASP A 8 -10.97 2.44 -22.65
N LEU A 9 -9.87 2.91 -23.25
CA LEU A 9 -8.53 2.91 -22.65
C LEU A 9 -8.42 3.87 -21.45
N ARG A 10 -9.53 4.48 -21.02
CA ARG A 10 -9.63 5.31 -19.81
C ARG A 10 -10.76 4.82 -18.91
N SER A 11 -10.83 3.51 -18.71
CA SER A 11 -11.60 2.93 -17.61
C SER A 11 -11.30 3.71 -16.32
N SER A 12 -12.29 4.46 -15.84
CA SER A 12 -12.19 5.25 -14.60
C SER A 12 -11.75 4.41 -13.40
N LYS A 13 -11.92 3.08 -13.51
CA LYS A 13 -11.51 2.08 -12.54
C LYS A 13 -10.01 2.04 -12.26
N CYS A 14 -9.16 2.53 -13.16
CA CYS A 14 -7.70 2.59 -12.92
C CYS A 14 -7.29 3.65 -11.89
N ARG A 15 -8.23 4.45 -11.39
CA ARG A 15 -8.01 5.45 -10.33
C ARG A 15 -8.73 5.11 -9.02
N ASP A 16 -9.43 3.98 -8.98
CA ASP A 16 -10.15 3.57 -7.78
C ASP A 16 -9.18 3.16 -6.67
N THR A 17 -9.62 3.31 -5.43
CA THR A 17 -8.81 2.92 -4.28
C THR A 17 -8.65 1.39 -4.22
N LEU A 18 -7.42 0.92 -4.00
CA LEU A 18 -7.13 -0.51 -3.98
C LEU A 18 -7.43 -1.18 -2.62
N GLY A 19 -7.48 -0.40 -1.53
CA GLY A 19 -7.94 -0.92 -0.24
C GLY A 19 -7.08 -0.62 0.99
N MET A 20 -6.07 0.24 0.91
CA MET A 20 -5.23 0.58 2.07
C MET A 20 -6.03 1.20 3.22
N GLN A 21 -6.88 2.19 2.92
CA GLN A 21 -7.70 2.87 3.93
C GLN A 21 -8.87 2.00 4.41
N SER A 22 -9.53 1.27 3.49
CA SER A 22 -10.73 0.50 3.82
C SER A 22 -10.46 -0.85 4.49
N GLY A 23 -9.19 -1.27 4.57
CA GLY A 23 -8.81 -2.60 5.09
C GLY A 23 -9.04 -3.74 4.08
N LYS A 24 -9.44 -3.45 2.84
CA LYS A 24 -9.57 -4.48 1.79
C LYS A 24 -8.21 -5.11 1.45
N ILE A 25 -7.12 -4.35 1.57
CA ILE A 25 -5.76 -4.92 1.62
C ILE A 25 -5.53 -5.37 3.07
N PRO A 26 -5.40 -6.68 3.34
CA PRO A 26 -5.25 -7.20 4.70
C PRO A 26 -3.88 -6.86 5.28
N ASP A 27 -3.75 -6.84 6.61
CA ASP A 27 -2.48 -6.55 7.29
C ASP A 27 -1.35 -7.48 6.85
N SER A 28 -1.66 -8.75 6.58
CA SER A 28 -0.68 -9.75 6.12
C SER A 28 -0.08 -9.45 4.75
N ALA A 29 -0.71 -8.58 3.96
CA ALA A 29 -0.20 -8.14 2.66
C ALA A 29 0.71 -6.91 2.76
N ILE A 30 0.91 -6.36 3.96
CA ILE A 30 1.68 -5.14 4.19
C ILE A 30 2.92 -5.53 4.98
N THR A 31 4.07 -5.53 4.30
CA THR A 31 5.37 -5.89 4.90
C THR A 31 6.38 -4.78 4.67
N ALA A 32 7.49 -4.80 5.41
CA ALA A 32 8.59 -3.86 5.23
C ALA A 32 9.93 -4.57 5.37
N SER A 33 10.99 -3.96 4.86
CA SER A 33 12.37 -4.37 5.13
C SER A 33 12.70 -4.40 6.62
N SER A 34 12.20 -3.41 7.37
CA SER A 34 12.39 -3.29 8.81
C SER A 34 11.34 -2.36 9.43
N SER A 35 11.23 -2.32 10.77
CA SER A 35 10.49 -1.27 11.49
C SER A 35 11.27 -0.83 12.73
N TYR A 36 11.17 0.45 13.10
CA TYR A 36 11.70 0.95 14.37
C TYR A 36 11.02 0.28 15.57
N ASP A 37 9.69 0.18 15.50
CA ASP A 37 8.88 -0.58 16.44
C ASP A 37 7.71 -1.20 15.68
N ASP A 38 7.62 -2.53 15.67
CA ASP A 38 6.62 -3.28 14.88
C ASP A 38 5.18 -3.03 15.36
N VAL A 39 4.97 -2.60 16.60
CA VAL A 39 3.64 -2.34 17.16
C VAL A 39 3.22 -0.92 16.86
N MET A 40 4.07 0.05 17.16
CA MET A 40 3.77 1.48 17.08
C MET A 40 3.83 1.99 15.65
N VAL A 41 4.86 1.61 14.89
CA VAL A 41 5.17 2.13 13.56
C VAL A 41 5.54 1.02 12.58
N GLY A 42 4.98 -0.18 12.80
CA GLY A 42 5.10 -1.31 11.90
C GLY A 42 4.31 -1.13 10.60
N PRO A 43 4.58 -1.97 9.59
CA PRO A 43 4.05 -1.82 8.24
C PRO A 43 2.52 -1.75 8.19
N LYS A 44 1.81 -2.57 8.97
CA LYS A 44 0.34 -2.59 9.02
C LYS A 44 -0.30 -1.26 9.43
N ASN A 45 0.42 -0.40 10.17
CA ASN A 45 -0.07 0.90 10.60
C ASN A 45 0.04 1.97 9.50
N ALA A 46 0.73 1.69 8.39
CA ALA A 46 0.92 2.62 7.25
C ALA A 46 -0.33 2.74 6.35
N ARG A 47 -1.49 2.99 6.96
CA ARG A 47 -2.77 3.14 6.26
C ARG A 47 -3.16 4.60 6.24
N ILE A 48 -3.36 5.13 5.03
CA ILE A 48 -3.76 6.53 4.85
C ILE A 48 -5.04 6.86 5.65
N ARG A 49 -5.07 8.03 6.31
CA ARG A 49 -6.20 8.53 7.12
C ARG A 49 -6.61 7.61 8.28
N THR A 50 -5.65 6.87 8.83
CA THR A 50 -5.87 5.99 9.99
C THR A 50 -4.83 6.30 11.04
N GLU A 51 -5.27 6.64 12.26
CA GLU A 51 -4.38 6.96 13.40
C GLU A 51 -4.20 5.75 14.32
N GLN A 52 -4.05 4.55 13.74
CA GLN A 52 -3.82 3.35 14.53
C GLN A 52 -2.36 3.32 14.99
N ASN A 53 -2.15 3.29 16.30
CA ASN A 53 -0.83 3.44 16.92
C ASN A 53 -0.15 4.74 16.45
N GLY A 54 1.02 4.65 15.80
CA GLY A 54 1.71 5.79 15.21
C GLY A 54 1.17 6.23 13.84
N GLY A 55 0.18 5.53 13.27
CA GLY A 55 -0.49 5.91 12.01
C GLY A 55 0.41 5.86 10.76
N ALA A 56 1.59 5.26 10.88
CA ALA A 56 2.62 5.27 9.84
C ALA A 56 3.53 4.04 9.95
N TRP A 57 4.40 3.90 8.95
CA TRP A 57 5.57 3.04 9.03
C TRP A 57 6.83 3.89 9.20
N CYS A 58 7.70 3.49 10.13
CA CYS A 58 9.04 4.04 10.27
C CYS A 58 10.08 2.91 10.14
N PRO A 59 11.08 3.05 9.25
CA PRO A 59 12.17 2.08 9.15
C PRO A 59 12.96 2.03 10.46
N LYS A 60 13.67 0.92 10.68
CA LYS A 60 14.42 0.69 11.92
C LYS A 60 15.56 1.66 12.13
N GLU A 61 16.33 1.88 11.08
CA GLU A 61 17.52 2.73 11.11
C GLU A 61 17.24 4.08 10.44
N ILE A 62 18.03 5.09 10.81
CA ILE A 62 17.99 6.40 10.16
C ILE A 62 18.44 6.25 8.70
N ILE A 63 17.68 6.84 7.78
CA ILE A 63 18.01 6.82 6.36
C ILE A 63 19.22 7.72 6.10
N VAL A 64 20.32 7.09 5.66
CA VAL A 64 21.56 7.76 5.22
C VAL A 64 21.82 7.43 3.75
N LYS A 65 22.90 7.99 3.21
CA LYS A 65 23.38 7.61 1.87
C LYS A 65 23.67 6.10 1.87
N ASP A 66 23.10 5.39 0.90
CA ASP A 66 23.19 3.93 0.72
C ASP A 66 22.28 3.08 1.63
N SER A 67 21.41 3.69 2.44
CA SER A 67 20.31 2.96 3.08
C SER A 67 19.30 2.46 2.05
N TYR A 68 18.80 1.24 2.24
CA TYR A 68 17.71 0.68 1.43
C TYR A 68 16.62 0.13 2.34
N GLU A 69 15.53 0.87 2.44
CA GLU A 69 14.35 0.52 3.21
C GLU A 69 13.11 0.63 2.32
N TYR A 70 12.18 -0.31 2.48
CA TYR A 70 10.98 -0.36 1.65
C TYR A 70 9.76 -0.83 2.46
N LEU A 71 8.60 -0.37 2.02
CA LEU A 71 7.29 -0.87 2.40
C LEU A 71 6.72 -1.60 1.17
N GLN A 72 6.48 -2.90 1.29
CA GLN A 72 5.95 -3.74 0.23
C GLN A 72 4.48 -4.05 0.48
N ILE A 73 3.68 -3.87 -0.57
CA ILE A 73 2.25 -4.17 -0.57
C ILE A 73 1.98 -5.27 -1.60
N ASP A 74 1.58 -6.43 -1.12
CA ASP A 74 1.17 -7.54 -1.98
C ASP A 74 -0.27 -7.33 -2.42
N LEU A 75 -0.45 -6.88 -3.67
CA LEU A 75 -1.78 -6.68 -4.23
C LEU A 75 -2.38 -8.05 -4.61
N PRO A 76 -3.55 -8.43 -4.08
CA PRO A 76 -4.28 -9.58 -4.60
C PRO A 76 -4.63 -9.33 -6.07
N GLN A 77 -4.84 -10.40 -6.85
CA GLN A 77 -5.19 -10.29 -8.27
C GLN A 77 -6.27 -9.24 -8.48
N LEU A 78 -5.89 -8.17 -9.18
CA LEU A 78 -6.80 -7.10 -9.59
C LEU A 78 -7.75 -7.72 -10.62
N MET A 79 -8.99 -8.00 -10.20
CA MET A 79 -10.06 -8.45 -11.11
C MET A 79 -10.35 -7.42 -12.20
#